data_AF-A0A971YBK4-F1
#
_entry.id   AF-A0A971YBK4-F1
#
_cell.length_a   1.000
_cell.length_b   1.000
_cell.length_c   1.000
_cell.angle_alpha   90.00
_cell.angle_beta   90.00
_cell.angle_gamma   90.00
#
_symmetry.space_group_name_H-M   'P 1'
#
loop_
_entity.id
_entity.type
_entity.pdbx_description
1 polymer ?
#
loop_
_entity_poly.entity_id
_entity_poly.type
_entity_poly.pdbx_seq_one_letter_code
_entity_poly.pdbx_strand_id
1 'polypeptide(L)'
;MLQGTIDQLTALGNAIRIQRKKLKVTVVTAAESAGLSRVTWHRIEKGEPSVSAGAYFSALAVLGLQAGVQTHQEPTACHEADCIPVQIAFKEYPQLKFLAWQIHGTDYITPKEAWGIYQRNWRHVEEEALEEKEHKLIHQLQKLFEG
;
A
#
# COMPACT_ATOMS: atom_id res chain seq x y z
N MET A 1 -22.84 1.80 5.19
CA MET A 1 -21.83 0.90 5.79
C MET A 1 -22.06 -0.57 5.44
N LEU A 2 -23.26 -1.13 5.55
CA LEU A 2 -23.51 -2.58 5.30
C LEU A 2 -23.28 -3.04 3.84
N GLN A 3 -23.46 -2.17 2.84
CA GLN A 3 -23.28 -2.54 1.43
C GLN A 3 -21.84 -2.96 1.10
N GLY A 4 -20.84 -2.23 1.61
CA GLY A 4 -19.43 -2.55 1.37
C GLY A 4 -19.02 -3.91 1.96
N THR A 5 -19.60 -4.29 3.10
CA THR A 5 -19.34 -5.59 3.73
C THR A 5 -19.88 -6.74 2.87
N ILE A 6 -21.08 -6.58 2.30
CA ILE A 6 -21.68 -7.59 1.41
C ILE A 6 -20.85 -7.73 0.13
N ASP A 7 -20.37 -6.61 -0.43
CA ASP A 7 -19.54 -6.62 -1.63
C ASP A 7 -18.19 -7.31 -1.38
N GLN A 8 -17.55 -7.07 -0.23
CA GLN A 8 -16.31 -7.75 0.19
C GLN A 8 -16.51 -9.26 0.36
N LEU A 9 -17.59 -9.69 1.01
CA LEU A 9 -17.88 -11.12 1.18
C LEU A 9 -18.19 -11.80 -0.15
N THR A 10 -18.90 -11.11 -1.05
CA THR A 10 -19.16 -11.60 -2.41
C THR A 10 -17.86 -11.76 -3.20
N ALA A 11 -16.95 -10.81 -3.09
CA ALA A 11 -15.62 -10.89 -3.70
C ALA A 11 -14.81 -12.08 -3.15
N LEU A 12 -14.81 -12.28 -1.83
CA LEU A 12 -14.17 -13.43 -1.19
C LEU A 12 -14.76 -14.76 -1.67
N GLY A 13 -16.10 -14.89 -1.68
CA GLY A 13 -16.79 -16.09 -2.16
C GLY A 13 -16.46 -16.41 -3.62
N ASN A 14 -16.37 -15.40 -4.48
CA ASN A 14 -15.96 -15.55 -5.86
C ASN A 14 -14.50 -16.01 -6.00
N ALA A 15 -13.58 -15.46 -5.19
CA ALA A 15 -12.18 -15.88 -5.20
C ALA A 15 -12.03 -17.37 -4.82
N ILE A 16 -12.75 -17.81 -3.77
CA ILE A 16 -12.81 -19.22 -3.35
C ILE A 16 -13.33 -20.11 -4.50
N ARG A 17 -14.42 -19.69 -5.17
CA ARG A 17 -15.02 -20.41 -6.30
C ARG A 17 -14.06 -20.55 -7.48
N ILE A 18 -13.34 -19.47 -7.82
CA ILE A 18 -12.35 -19.46 -8.90
C ILE A 18 -11.23 -20.44 -8.58
N GLN A 19 -10.68 -20.39 -7.37
CA GLN A 19 -9.60 -21.28 -6.95
C GLN A 19 -10.04 -22.76 -6.99
N ARG A 20 -11.23 -23.09 -6.48
CA ARG A 20 -11.76 -24.46 -6.55
C ARG A 20 -11.88 -24.95 -8.00
N LYS A 21 -12.40 -24.11 -8.90
CA LYS A 21 -12.50 -24.44 -10.34
C LYS A 21 -11.13 -24.63 -10.97
N LYS A 22 -10.14 -23.80 -10.63
CA LYS A 22 -8.75 -23.92 -11.09
C LYS A 22 -8.15 -25.28 -10.70
N LEU A 23 -8.44 -25.73 -9.48
CA LEU A 23 -8.04 -27.05 -8.96
C LEU A 23 -8.91 -28.21 -9.49
N LYS A 24 -9.96 -27.92 -10.28
CA LYS A 24 -10.93 -28.89 -10.81
C LYS A 24 -11.62 -29.74 -9.71
N VAL A 25 -11.75 -29.19 -8.50
CA VAL A 25 -12.38 -29.88 -7.37
C VAL A 25 -13.90 -29.66 -7.39
N THR A 26 -14.67 -30.72 -7.15
CA THR A 26 -16.13 -30.61 -7.08
C THR A 26 -16.56 -29.90 -5.80
N VAL A 27 -17.77 -29.32 -5.80
CA VAL A 27 -18.33 -28.71 -4.58
C VAL A 27 -18.46 -29.74 -3.45
N VAL A 28 -18.84 -30.97 -3.78
CA VAL A 28 -19.04 -32.04 -2.80
C VAL A 28 -17.71 -32.40 -2.13
N THR A 29 -16.68 -32.70 -2.94
CA THR A 29 -15.34 -33.04 -2.43
C THR A 29 -14.73 -31.93 -1.59
N ALA A 30 -14.91 -30.68 -2.01
CA ALA A 30 -14.38 -29.53 -1.26
C ALA A 30 -15.11 -29.34 0.07
N ALA A 31 -16.44 -29.49 0.08
CA ALA A 31 -17.25 -29.40 1.29
C ALA A 31 -16.90 -30.50 2.29
N GLU A 32 -16.80 -31.75 1.84
CA GLU A 32 -16.41 -32.89 2.67
C GLU A 32 -15.01 -32.70 3.27
N SER A 33 -14.04 -32.28 2.46
CA SER A 33 -12.67 -32.03 2.92
C SER A 33 -12.61 -30.91 3.97
N ALA A 34 -13.50 -29.92 3.88
CA ALA A 34 -13.59 -28.82 4.83
C ALA A 34 -14.44 -29.16 6.08
N GLY A 35 -15.03 -30.35 6.16
CA GLY A 35 -15.97 -30.73 7.22
C GLY A 35 -17.28 -29.94 7.17
N LEU A 36 -17.72 -29.53 5.98
CA LEU A 36 -18.89 -28.68 5.76
C LEU A 36 -19.97 -29.41 4.96
N SER A 37 -21.22 -28.98 5.14
CA SER A 37 -22.30 -29.40 4.24
C SER A 37 -22.13 -28.76 2.85
N ARG A 38 -22.61 -29.43 1.81
CA ARG A 38 -22.69 -28.87 0.44
C ARG A 38 -23.44 -27.54 0.39
N VAL A 39 -24.48 -27.39 1.21
CA VAL A 39 -25.27 -26.16 1.32
C VAL A 39 -24.41 -25.03 1.90
N THR A 40 -23.64 -25.30 2.96
CA THR A 40 -22.72 -24.32 3.54
C THR A 40 -21.67 -23.86 2.53
N TRP A 41 -21.09 -24.79 1.76
CA TRP A 41 -20.14 -24.43 0.69
C TRP A 41 -20.77 -23.51 -0.36
N HIS A 42 -22.00 -23.78 -0.78
CA HIS A 42 -22.71 -22.91 -1.71
C HIS A 42 -22.96 -21.51 -1.17
N ARG A 43 -23.24 -21.38 0.13
CA ARG A 43 -23.40 -20.07 0.81
C ARG A 43 -22.07 -19.31 0.91
N ILE A 44 -20.97 -20.02 1.15
CA ILE A 44 -19.60 -19.47 1.13
C ILE A 44 -19.27 -18.89 -0.25
N GLU A 45 -19.47 -19.64 -1.34
CA GLU A 45 -19.18 -19.16 -2.70
C GLU A 45 -20.04 -17.96 -3.12
N LYS A 46 -21.19 -17.74 -2.46
CA LYS A 46 -22.05 -16.57 -2.66
C LYS A 46 -21.68 -15.37 -1.78
N GLY A 47 -20.81 -15.54 -0.79
CA GLY A 47 -20.48 -14.47 0.15
C GLY A 47 -21.57 -14.19 1.19
N GLU A 48 -22.34 -15.19 1.62
CA GLU A 48 -23.43 -14.96 2.57
C GLU A 48 -22.93 -14.54 3.98
N PRO A 49 -23.35 -13.37 4.52
CA PRO A 49 -22.84 -12.85 5.80
C PRO A 49 -23.15 -13.70 7.04
N SER A 50 -24.13 -14.58 6.95
CA SER A 50 -24.57 -15.45 8.06
C SER A 50 -23.72 -16.72 8.20
N VAL A 51 -22.77 -16.96 7.30
CA VAL A 51 -21.82 -18.07 7.42
C VAL A 51 -20.72 -17.68 8.41
N SER A 52 -20.37 -18.62 9.30
CA SER A 52 -19.35 -18.37 10.31
C SER A 52 -17.97 -18.15 9.68
N ALA A 53 -17.16 -17.28 10.29
CA ALA A 53 -15.78 -17.06 9.86
C ALA A 53 -14.99 -18.39 9.82
N GLY A 54 -15.18 -19.27 10.82
CA GLY A 54 -14.54 -20.59 10.85
C GLY A 54 -14.82 -21.43 9.60
N ALA A 55 -16.04 -21.41 9.07
CA ALA A 55 -16.38 -22.14 7.84
C ALA A 55 -15.66 -21.56 6.61
N TYR A 56 -15.51 -20.22 6.52
CA TYR A 56 -14.69 -19.58 5.49
C TYR A 56 -13.22 -20.00 5.59
N PHE A 57 -12.64 -19.99 6.79
CA PHE A 57 -11.25 -20.40 7.00
C PHE A 57 -11.02 -21.88 6.66
N SER A 58 -11.94 -22.78 7.02
CA SER A 58 -11.86 -24.19 6.60
C SER A 58 -11.89 -24.34 5.08
N ALA A 59 -12.75 -23.61 4.38
CA ALA A 59 -12.81 -23.63 2.92
C ALA A 59 -11.53 -23.09 2.26
N LEU A 60 -10.92 -22.05 2.83
CA LEU A 60 -9.63 -21.53 2.36
C LEU A 60 -8.51 -22.57 2.56
N ALA A 61 -8.43 -23.18 3.74
CA ALA A 61 -7.39 -24.15 4.08
C ALA A 61 -7.36 -25.34 3.10
N VAL A 62 -8.52 -25.92 2.77
CA VAL A 62 -8.59 -27.08 1.86
C VAL A 62 -8.28 -26.73 0.40
N LEU A 63 -8.40 -25.45 0.02
CA LEU A 63 -8.02 -24.96 -1.31
C LEU A 63 -6.57 -24.45 -1.37
N GLY A 64 -5.81 -24.55 -0.27
CA GLY A 64 -4.46 -24.03 -0.14
C GLY A 64 -4.38 -22.51 -0.15
N LEU A 65 -5.46 -21.83 0.26
CA LEU A 65 -5.54 -20.38 0.38
C LEU A 65 -5.29 -19.95 1.83
N GLN A 66 -4.71 -18.77 2.01
CA GLN A 66 -4.51 -18.14 3.30
C GLN A 66 -5.22 -16.79 3.33
N ALA A 67 -5.87 -16.46 4.44
CA ALA A 67 -6.42 -15.15 4.71
C ALA A 67 -5.66 -14.51 5.87
N GLY A 68 -5.37 -13.21 5.74
CA GLY A 68 -4.71 -12.41 6.75
C GLY A 68 -5.48 -11.12 7.00
N VAL A 69 -5.30 -10.54 8.18
CA VAL A 69 -5.79 -9.20 8.49
C VAL A 69 -4.71 -8.21 8.08
N GLN A 70 -5.06 -7.33 7.15
CA GLN A 70 -4.25 -6.17 6.83
C GLN A 70 -4.84 -5.00 7.61
N THR A 71 -4.01 -4.30 8.37
CA THR A 71 -4.41 -3.01 8.92
C THR A 71 -4.45 -2.05 7.74
N HIS A 72 -5.66 -1.66 7.32
CA HIS A 72 -5.81 -0.46 6.52
C HIS A 72 -5.36 0.70 7.41
N GLN A 73 -4.11 1.12 7.27
CA GLN A 73 -3.69 2.41 7.79
C GLN A 73 -4.44 3.45 6.96
N GLU A 74 -5.51 4.03 7.51
CA GLU A 74 -5.75 5.44 7.21
C GLU A 74 -4.46 6.19 7.60
N PRO A 75 -3.98 7.15 6.80
CA PRO A 75 -2.71 7.83 7.04
C PRO A 75 -2.85 8.74 8.26
N THR A 76 -2.80 8.17 9.45
CA THR A 76 -2.78 8.87 10.72
C THR A 76 -1.58 8.39 11.52
N ALA A 77 -0.49 9.14 11.30
CA ALA A 77 0.64 9.45 12.18
C ALA A 77 1.97 9.23 11.45
N CYS A 78 2.64 10.36 11.16
CA CYS A 78 4.09 10.52 10.98
C CYS A 78 4.85 9.25 10.55
N HIS A 79 4.74 8.90 9.27
CA HIS A 79 5.67 7.93 8.69
C HIS A 79 7.07 8.55 8.66
N GLU A 80 8.12 7.78 8.95
CA GLU A 80 9.51 8.14 8.64
C GLU A 80 9.70 8.50 7.14
N ALA A 81 8.76 8.06 6.30
CA ALA A 81 8.67 8.38 4.87
C ALA A 81 7.86 9.65 4.53
N ASP A 82 7.31 10.36 5.53
CA ASP A 82 6.63 11.67 5.40
C ASP A 82 7.25 12.73 6.32
N CYS A 83 8.25 12.37 7.13
CA CYS A 83 9.00 13.35 7.91
C CYS A 83 10.08 13.99 7.05
N ILE A 84 10.00 15.30 6.85
CA ILE A 84 11.12 16.05 6.28
C ILE A 84 12.12 16.29 7.41
N PRO A 85 13.40 15.88 7.27
CA PRO A 85 14.37 16.09 8.32
C PRO A 85 14.55 17.59 8.56
N VAL A 86 14.66 17.98 9.83
CA VAL A 86 14.85 19.40 10.24
C VAL A 86 16.14 19.98 9.64
N GLN A 87 17.10 19.13 9.28
CA GLN A 87 18.32 19.45 8.54
C GLN A 87 18.55 18.43 7.43
N ILE A 88 18.60 18.91 6.19
CA ILE A 88 18.84 18.14 4.97
C ILE A 88 20.34 18.22 4.64
N ALA A 89 21.03 17.09 4.61
CA ALA A 89 22.46 17.03 4.32
C ALA A 89 22.72 17.05 2.80
N PHE A 90 23.58 17.95 2.30
CA PHE A 90 23.90 18.02 0.87
C PHE A 90 24.54 16.73 0.32
N LYS A 91 25.19 15.95 1.19
CA LYS A 91 25.83 14.68 0.80
C LYS A 91 24.83 13.62 0.33
N GLU A 92 23.59 13.67 0.81
CA GLU A 92 22.56 12.66 0.52
C GLU A 92 21.79 12.97 -0.77
N TYR A 93 21.86 14.22 -1.24
CA TYR A 93 21.09 14.77 -2.35
C TYR A 93 22.03 15.50 -3.35
N PRO A 94 22.63 14.76 -4.30
CA PRO A 94 23.62 15.28 -5.25
C PRO A 94 23.10 16.43 -6.13
N GLN A 95 21.84 16.37 -6.59
CA GLN A 95 21.22 17.42 -7.40
C GLN A 95 20.99 18.67 -6.55
N LEU A 96 20.49 18.51 -5.32
CA LEU A 96 20.33 19.65 -4.40
C LEU A 96 21.67 20.35 -4.15
N LYS A 97 22.74 19.58 -3.97
CA LYS A 97 24.10 20.10 -3.82
C LYS A 97 24.58 20.86 -5.06
N PHE A 98 24.30 20.35 -6.26
CA PHE A 98 24.64 21.02 -7.51
C PHE A 98 23.90 22.36 -7.67
N LEU A 99 22.61 22.38 -7.34
CA LEU A 99 21.77 23.58 -7.42
C LEU A 99 22.11 24.61 -6.33
N ALA A 100 22.66 24.17 -5.21
CA ALA A 100 23.05 25.02 -4.08
C ALA A 100 24.42 25.70 -4.22
N TRP A 101 24.92 25.91 -5.45
CA TRP A 101 26.25 26.47 -5.73
C TRP A 101 26.55 27.82 -5.06
N GLN A 102 25.52 28.60 -4.68
CA GLN A 102 25.65 29.88 -3.98
C GLN A 102 25.88 29.74 -2.46
N ILE A 103 25.67 28.55 -1.90
CA ILE A 103 25.82 28.28 -0.47
C ILE A 103 27.25 27.81 -0.22
N HIS A 104 28.04 28.65 0.44
CA HIS A 104 29.40 28.32 0.84
C HIS A 104 29.48 28.20 2.36
N GLY A 105 30.00 27.07 2.84
CA GLY A 105 30.35 26.89 4.26
C GLY A 105 29.33 26.16 5.14
N THR A 106 28.28 25.53 4.57
CA THR A 106 27.37 24.66 5.32
C THR A 106 27.15 23.32 4.61
N ASP A 107 27.18 22.23 5.37
CA ASP A 107 26.92 20.87 4.85
C ASP A 107 25.43 20.46 4.95
N TYR A 108 24.62 21.30 5.61
CA TYR A 108 23.22 21.07 5.92
C TYR A 108 22.39 22.33 5.65
N ILE A 109 21.13 22.15 5.25
CA ILE A 109 20.14 23.22 5.08
C ILE A 109 18.76 22.84 5.63
N THR A 110 17.92 23.83 5.90
CA THR A 110 16.55 23.60 6.36
C THR A 110 15.61 23.22 5.19
N PRO A 111 14.47 22.56 5.47
CA PRO A 111 13.46 22.25 4.45
C PRO A 111 13.01 23.46 3.62
N LYS A 112 12.82 24.61 4.26
CA LYS A 112 12.39 25.83 3.60
C LYS A 112 13.43 26.36 2.62
N GLU A 113 14.70 26.28 3.00
CA GLU A 113 15.83 26.68 2.14
C GLU A 113 15.96 25.71 0.96
N ALA A 114 15.88 24.41 1.20
CA ALA A 114 15.91 23.38 0.16
C ALA A 114 14.82 23.60 -0.88
N TRP A 115 13.58 23.83 -0.44
CA TRP A 115 12.46 24.14 -1.32
C TRP A 115 12.71 25.41 -2.14
N GLY A 116 13.20 26.48 -1.50
CA GLY A 116 13.53 27.74 -2.21
C GLY A 116 14.68 27.60 -3.21
N ILE A 117 15.60 26.65 -3.03
CA ILE A 117 16.65 26.33 -4.01
C ILE A 117 16.03 25.62 -5.21
N TYR A 118 15.20 24.60 -4.98
CA TYR A 118 14.52 23.89 -6.06
C TYR A 118 13.62 24.82 -6.89
N GLN A 119 12.81 25.68 -6.26
CA GLN A 119 11.95 26.61 -6.99
C GLN A 119 12.73 27.60 -7.86
N ARG A 120 13.82 28.18 -7.33
CA ARG A 120 14.61 29.19 -8.05
C ARG A 120 15.46 28.58 -9.17
N ASN A 121 15.96 27.36 -8.95
CA ASN A 121 16.90 26.71 -9.85
C ASN A 121 16.26 25.55 -10.65
N TRP A 122 14.92 25.46 -10.70
CA TRP A 122 14.18 24.38 -11.36
C TRP A 122 14.65 24.12 -12.80
N ARG A 123 14.98 25.18 -13.54
CA ARG A 123 15.44 25.11 -14.93
C ARG A 123 16.80 24.42 -15.11
N HIS A 124 17.53 24.19 -14.02
CA HIS A 124 18.84 23.54 -13.98
C HIS A 124 18.76 22.16 -13.31
N VAL A 125 17.57 21.70 -12.93
CA VAL A 125 17.35 20.36 -12.39
C VAL A 125 17.50 19.35 -13.53
N GLU A 126 18.43 18.40 -13.38
CA GLU A 126 18.57 17.29 -14.32
C GLU A 126 17.64 16.14 -13.89
N GLU A 127 16.46 16.06 -14.50
CA GLU A 127 15.45 15.03 -14.18
C GLU A 127 15.94 13.60 -14.34
N GLU A 128 16.88 13.36 -15.25
CA GLU A 128 17.46 12.03 -15.48
C GLU A 128 18.49 11.61 -14.41
N ALA A 129 19.02 12.57 -13.65
CA ALA A 129 20.02 12.36 -12.61
C ALA A 129 19.43 12.51 -11.20
N LEU A 130 18.13 12.73 -11.07
CA LEU A 130 17.40 12.75 -9.80
C LEU A 130 17.26 11.34 -9.25
N GLU A 131 17.82 11.10 -8.07
CA GLU A 131 17.65 9.81 -7.40
C GLU A 131 16.22 9.66 -6.83
N GLU A 132 15.75 8.42 -6.64
CA GLU A 132 14.39 8.16 -6.11
C GLU A 132 14.13 8.86 -4.76
N LYS A 133 15.18 8.98 -3.93
CA LYS A 133 15.17 9.73 -2.66
C LYS A 133 15.03 11.24 -2.84
N GLU A 134 15.57 11.83 -3.92
CA GLU A 134 15.43 13.26 -4.23
C GLU A 134 14.03 13.58 -4.74
N HIS A 135 13.49 12.75 -5.62
CA HIS A 135 12.10 12.87 -6.06
C HIS A 135 11.12 12.84 -4.88
N LYS A 136 11.33 11.92 -3.92
CA LYS A 136 10.54 11.86 -2.68
C LYS A 136 10.67 13.14 -1.86
N LEU A 137 11.89 13.66 -1.68
CA LEU A 137 12.12 14.91 -0.95
C LEU A 137 11.41 16.10 -1.61
N ILE A 138 11.53 16.26 -2.93
CA ILE A 138 10.87 17.35 -3.68
C ILE A 138 9.36 17.27 -3.52
N HIS A 139 8.78 16.07 -3.66
CA HIS A 139 7.35 15.85 -3.48
C HIS A 139 6.87 16.21 -2.06
N GLN A 140 7.63 15.82 -1.03
CA GLN A 140 7.32 16.16 0.35
C GLN A 140 7.41 17.67 0.62
N LEU A 141 8.47 18.32 0.12
CA LEU A 141 8.65 19.77 0.23
C LEU A 141 7.52 20.54 -0.45
N GLN A 142 7.12 20.10 -1.65
CA GLN A 142 5.99 20.66 -2.37
C GLN A 142 4.70 20.56 -1.55
N LYS A 143 4.39 19.38 -1.02
CA LYS A 143 3.22 19.15 -0.17
C LYS A 143 3.23 20.01 1.11
N LEU A 144 4.41 20.32 1.66
CA LEU A 144 4.55 21.09 2.89
C LEU A 144 4.40 22.60 2.69
N PHE A 145 4.87 23.14 1.55
CA PHE A 145 4.95 24.60 1.32
C PHE A 145 3.99 25.14 0.25
N GLU A 146 3.43 24.30 -0.61
CA GLU A 146 2.40 24.68 -1.60
C GLU A 146 0.97 24.22 -1.22
N GLY A 147 0.82 23.55 -0.07
CA GLY A 147 -0.45 23.02 0.46
C GLY A 147 -1.16 23.93 1.46
#